data_AF-A0AAV9S2Y5-F1
#
_entry.id   AF-A0AAV9S2Y5-F1
#
_cell.length_a   1.000
_cell.length_b   1.000
_cell.length_c   1.000
_cell.angle_alpha   90.00
_cell.angle_beta   90.00
_cell.angle_gamma   90.00
#
_symmetry.space_group_name_H-M   'P 1'
#
loop_
_entity.id
_entity.type
_entity.pdbx_description
1 polymer ?
#
loop_
_entity_poly.entity_id
_entity_poly.type
_entity_poly.pdbx_seq_one_letter_code
_entity_poly.pdbx_strand_id
1 'polypeptide(L)'
;FTFSFFGLCRDASWELEPNAYSELLEVYNRCDSAICLCNNGRTHSVKKGWFEVIRCCLCGSRGTHRKCSSLKLDTTDWACADCINSTDGKASLVASPQGSHKRNLLSKRHLSPMPSPLDYKRPCTRVRSETPEKLLQSLLPHCYVASTQVEVHGDQALLAGLDLVRRANFNPMHSLSVRFKVEQHTSIASTLCDGDTAKTYFLKLLMQQIQNSVVFEGPSGSKNLALDSQALREDLYFDIGSLLALCLVYGGPPIGFFSHALYQCLFNYPANCPLTINHMTPETHFTREVHRIAAAESLDEVKEVMKGSWEYLELAGCNRPVTSLEERDALVEDLVSFTMITRMQLPLQRLREGLHTLGVFDQVQLFPSVFFGVFCKATQPLKAEMLGQLFTINFSEQEEKLNQETPVVTFWRHLLLECEVGRSSISLQDILHFATGADKLPAAGLSPPPSISFLHHPASSQVRLEEQNEKKVEWWDEALFPQSKPVSNNLILPVTSTYKAFKSSMEQAISHHVHLFPLDA
;
A
#
# COMPACT_ATOMS: atom_id res chain seq x y z
N PHE A 1 1.12 41.47 17.29
CA PHE A 1 2.24 40.53 17.22
C PHE A 1 1.69 39.17 16.85
N THR A 2 1.54 38.94 15.54
CA THR A 2 1.03 37.71 14.93
C THR A 2 2.23 36.88 14.47
N PHE A 3 2.42 35.71 15.07
CA PHE A 3 3.35 34.70 14.55
C PHE A 3 2.61 33.90 13.48
N SER A 4 2.85 34.23 12.22
CA SER A 4 2.43 33.43 11.07
C SER A 4 3.41 32.27 10.88
N PHE A 5 3.05 31.06 11.32
CA PHE A 5 3.71 29.83 10.89
C PHE A 5 2.91 29.19 9.74
N PHE A 6 2.89 29.87 8.60
CA PHE A 6 2.58 29.27 7.31
C PHE A 6 3.89 28.85 6.66
N GLY A 7 4.32 27.62 6.93
CA GLY A 7 5.36 26.96 6.16
C GLY A 7 4.76 26.43 4.86
N LEU A 8 4.47 27.31 3.89
CA LEU A 8 4.44 26.88 2.50
C LEU A 8 5.83 26.31 2.18
N CYS A 9 5.91 25.09 1.66
CA CYS A 9 7.01 24.70 0.77
C CYS A 9 6.91 25.55 -0.50
N ARG A 10 7.24 26.82 -0.34
CA ARG A 10 7.71 27.65 -1.43
C ARG A 10 9.20 27.48 -1.39
N ASP A 11 9.74 26.80 -2.40
CA ASP A 11 11.18 26.77 -2.66
C ASP A 11 11.66 28.21 -2.49
N ALA A 12 12.63 28.39 -1.60
CA ALA A 12 13.08 29.72 -1.27
C ALA A 12 13.59 30.37 -2.56
N SER A 13 13.35 31.67 -2.76
CA SER A 13 13.47 32.30 -4.09
C SER A 13 14.84 32.13 -4.78
N TRP A 14 15.88 31.78 -4.01
CA TRP A 14 17.22 31.44 -4.47
C TRP A 14 17.34 30.04 -5.15
N GLU A 15 16.35 29.15 -5.02
CA GLU A 15 16.30 27.85 -5.73
C GLU A 15 15.79 27.97 -7.17
N LEU A 16 15.14 29.08 -7.51
CA LEU A 16 14.54 29.32 -8.84
C LEU A 16 15.47 30.07 -9.79
N GLU A 17 16.59 30.59 -9.29
CA GLU A 17 17.57 31.30 -10.09
C GLU A 17 18.56 30.31 -10.75
N PRO A 18 18.61 30.24 -12.09
CA PRO A 18 19.62 29.44 -12.78
C PRO A 18 21.00 30.01 -12.46
N ASN A 19 21.92 29.15 -12.00
CA ASN A 19 23.28 29.47 -11.53
C ASN A 19 23.40 30.16 -10.15
N ALA A 20 22.36 30.19 -9.31
CA ALA A 20 22.41 30.77 -7.95
C ALA A 20 23.52 30.20 -7.03
N TYR A 21 24.02 28.99 -7.32
CA TYR A 21 25.07 28.30 -6.56
C TYR A 21 26.38 28.16 -7.32
N SER A 22 26.51 28.76 -8.51
CA SER A 22 27.74 28.65 -9.32
C SER A 22 28.96 29.16 -8.54
N GLU A 23 28.77 30.17 -7.68
CA GLU A 23 29.79 30.72 -6.78
C GLU A 23 30.05 29.82 -5.55
N LEU A 24 29.08 29.00 -5.12
CA LEU A 24 29.22 28.02 -4.03
C LEU A 24 29.91 26.72 -4.48
N LEU A 25 30.02 26.50 -5.79
CA LEU A 25 30.77 25.40 -6.41
C LEU A 25 32.26 25.74 -6.61
N GLU A 26 32.72 26.94 -6.23
CA GLU A 26 34.14 27.25 -6.15
C GLU A 26 34.77 26.48 -4.98
N VAL A 27 35.17 25.25 -5.25
CA VAL A 27 35.93 24.44 -4.30
C VAL A 27 37.29 25.08 -4.11
N TYR A 28 37.57 25.55 -2.90
CA TYR A 28 38.88 26.10 -2.52
C TYR A 28 40.02 25.16 -2.97
N ASN A 29 40.83 25.62 -3.93
CA ASN A 29 41.80 24.79 -4.65
C ASN A 29 43.24 25.33 -4.54
N ARG A 30 43.52 26.16 -3.54
CA ARG A 30 44.83 26.78 -3.32
C ARG A 30 45.59 26.12 -2.16
N CYS A 31 46.91 26.02 -2.30
CA CYS A 31 47.81 25.57 -1.23
C CYS A 31 48.31 26.76 -0.39
N ASP A 32 47.90 26.77 0.88
CA ASP A 32 48.24 27.73 1.92
C ASP A 32 49.41 27.30 2.81
N SER A 33 50.12 26.22 2.44
CA SER A 33 51.34 25.85 3.15
C SER A 33 52.37 26.98 3.04
N ALA A 34 53.12 27.24 4.12
CA ALA A 34 54.15 28.25 4.16
C ALA A 34 55.14 28.10 2.99
N ILE A 35 55.48 26.85 2.64
CA ILE A 35 56.36 26.50 1.53
C ILE A 35 55.62 25.56 0.57
N CYS A 36 55.35 26.03 -0.65
CA CYS A 36 54.75 25.20 -1.69
C CYS A 36 55.83 24.51 -2.52
N LEU A 37 55.78 23.18 -2.59
CA LEU A 37 56.72 22.33 -3.33
C LEU A 37 56.20 21.97 -4.74
N CYS A 38 55.10 22.59 -5.19
CA CYS A 38 54.49 22.31 -6.49
C CYS A 38 55.08 23.22 -7.57
N ASN A 39 55.68 22.62 -8.61
CA ASN A 39 56.25 23.36 -9.74
C ASN A 39 55.18 24.05 -10.60
N ASN A 40 53.93 23.61 -10.53
CA ASN A 40 52.81 24.14 -11.31
C ASN A 40 52.05 25.27 -10.57
N GLY A 41 52.59 25.73 -9.44
CA GLY A 41 52.02 26.82 -8.64
C GLY A 41 51.02 26.36 -7.57
N ARG A 42 50.56 27.33 -6.77
CA ARG A 42 49.76 27.07 -5.56
C ARG A 42 48.30 26.70 -5.84
N THR A 43 47.76 27.07 -6.99
CA THR A 43 46.36 26.81 -7.41
C THR A 43 46.22 25.54 -8.24
N HIS A 44 47.32 24.82 -8.48
CA HIS A 44 47.30 23.58 -9.23
C HIS A 44 46.93 22.41 -8.30
N SER A 45 45.81 21.74 -8.57
CA SER A 45 45.37 20.54 -7.84
C SER A 45 45.19 19.37 -8.79
N VAL A 46 45.83 18.23 -8.49
CA VAL A 46 45.67 16.98 -9.24
C VAL A 46 44.57 16.13 -8.59
N LYS A 47 43.78 15.40 -9.39
CA LYS A 47 42.67 14.55 -8.89
C LYS A 47 43.12 13.43 -7.92
N LYS A 48 44.35 12.94 -8.01
CA LYS A 48 44.97 11.97 -7.09
C LYS A 48 46.49 12.14 -7.09
N GLY A 49 47.14 12.00 -5.94
CA GLY A 49 48.60 11.99 -5.78
C GLY A 49 49.15 13.11 -4.90
N TRP A 50 50.47 13.25 -4.84
CA TRP A 50 51.18 14.15 -3.91
C TRP A 50 50.82 15.64 -3.98
N PHE A 51 50.32 16.08 -5.14
CA PHE A 51 49.94 17.47 -5.42
C PHE A 51 48.41 17.65 -5.55
N GLU A 52 47.65 16.77 -4.92
CA GLU A 52 46.23 16.99 -4.61
C GLU A 52 46.12 17.96 -3.43
N VAL A 53 45.26 18.99 -3.56
CA VAL A 53 44.97 19.93 -2.49
C VAL A 53 43.93 19.32 -1.54
N ILE A 54 44.34 19.06 -0.30
CA ILE A 54 43.48 18.60 0.79
C ILE A 54 42.99 19.81 1.59
N ARG A 55 41.68 19.90 1.79
CA ARG A 55 41.04 21.00 2.53
C ARG A 55 41.00 20.72 4.02
N CYS A 56 40.99 21.78 4.82
CA CYS A 56 40.79 21.66 6.25
C CYS A 56 39.39 21.06 6.52
N CYS A 57 39.32 19.94 7.26
CA CYS A 57 38.05 19.28 7.60
C CYS A 57 37.16 20.11 8.53
N LEU A 58 37.72 21.11 9.21
CA LEU A 58 37.01 21.95 10.17
C LEU A 58 36.44 23.22 9.54
N CYS A 59 37.21 23.92 8.69
CA CYS A 59 36.81 25.21 8.14
C CYS A 59 36.55 25.22 6.63
N GLY A 60 37.04 24.24 5.87
CA GLY A 60 36.91 24.18 4.40
C GLY A 60 37.58 25.31 3.61
N SER A 61 38.01 26.39 4.28
CA SER A 61 38.51 27.65 3.70
C SER A 61 40.03 27.73 3.54
N ARG A 62 40.76 26.70 3.96
CA ARG A 62 42.21 26.54 3.73
C ARG A 62 42.49 25.19 3.11
N GLY A 63 43.54 25.14 2.30
CA GLY A 63 43.99 23.93 1.61
C GLY A 63 45.50 23.76 1.64
N THR A 64 45.97 22.52 1.54
CA THR A 64 47.40 22.23 1.38
C THR A 64 47.62 21.06 0.44
N HIS A 65 48.70 21.05 -0.33
CA HIS A 65 49.09 19.82 -1.02
C HIS A 65 49.58 18.80 0.00
N ARG A 66 49.29 17.53 -0.25
CA ARG A 66 49.80 16.42 0.59
C ARG A 66 51.30 16.55 0.86
N LYS A 67 52.10 16.81 -0.19
CA LYS A 67 53.55 16.98 -0.08
C LYS A 67 53.98 18.23 0.69
N CYS A 68 53.22 19.32 0.61
CA CYS A 68 53.55 20.60 1.22
C CYS A 68 53.30 20.65 2.73
N SER A 69 52.50 19.73 3.27
CA SER A 69 52.26 19.56 4.70
C SER A 69 52.73 18.20 5.22
N SER A 70 53.62 17.51 4.49
CA SER A 70 54.18 16.20 4.85
C SER A 70 53.13 15.13 5.18
N LEU A 71 51.97 15.17 4.50
CA LEU A 71 50.89 14.20 4.64
C LEU A 71 51.19 12.94 3.83
N LYS A 72 50.64 11.80 4.26
CA LYS A 72 50.76 10.53 3.52
C LYS A 72 49.86 10.55 2.27
N LEU A 73 50.17 9.66 1.32
CA LEU A 73 49.47 9.54 0.04
C LEU A 73 47.97 9.16 0.15
N ASP A 74 47.57 8.59 1.28
CA ASP A 74 46.23 8.10 1.59
C ASP A 74 45.44 9.04 2.52
N THR A 75 46.07 10.06 3.11
CA THR A 75 45.43 10.95 4.08
C THR A 75 44.38 11.85 3.44
N THR A 76 43.10 11.69 3.78
CA THR A 76 42.01 12.60 3.35
C THR A 76 41.70 13.68 4.38
N ASP A 77 42.18 13.50 5.62
CA ASP A 77 41.79 14.31 6.75
C ASP A 77 42.97 15.19 7.19
N TRP A 78 42.82 16.51 7.06
CA TRP A 78 43.80 17.50 7.48
C TRP A 78 43.09 18.67 8.17
N ALA A 79 43.71 19.25 9.18
CA ALA A 79 43.24 20.47 9.84
C ALA A 79 44.31 21.56 9.75
N CYS A 80 43.91 22.81 9.49
CA CYS A 80 44.84 23.93 9.43
C CYS A 80 45.30 24.36 10.83
N ALA A 81 46.45 25.03 10.92
CA ALA A 81 47.02 25.47 12.19
C ALA A 81 46.05 26.31 13.03
N ASP A 82 45.28 27.21 12.39
CA ASP A 82 44.30 28.05 13.07
C ASP A 82 43.20 27.21 13.73
N CYS A 83 42.69 26.17 13.05
CA CYS A 83 41.67 25.28 13.61
C CYS A 83 42.24 24.34 14.68
N ILE A 84 43.49 23.92 14.56
CA ILE A 84 44.19 23.12 15.59
C ILE A 84 44.39 23.96 16.87
N ASN A 85 44.78 25.23 16.71
CA ASN A 85 44.97 26.15 17.82
C ASN A 85 43.65 26.51 18.51
N SER A 86 42.56 26.69 17.74
CA SER A 86 41.22 26.95 18.29
C SER A 86 40.59 25.76 19.02
N THR A 87 41.15 24.56 18.90
CA THR A 87 40.65 23.32 19.52
C THR A 87 41.56 22.79 20.63
N ASP A 88 42.48 23.61 21.14
CA ASP A 88 43.47 23.26 22.20
C ASP A 88 44.25 21.97 21.92
N GLY A 89 44.51 21.66 20.63
CA GLY A 89 45.17 20.40 20.24
C GLY A 89 44.38 19.13 20.57
N LYS A 90 43.12 19.25 21.02
CA LYS A 90 42.19 18.13 21.31
C LYS A 90 41.39 17.68 20.10
N ALA A 91 41.67 18.20 18.91
CA ALA A 91 41.19 17.63 17.66
C ALA A 91 41.87 16.27 17.39
N SER A 92 41.57 15.28 18.24
CA SER A 92 41.75 13.89 17.88
C SER A 92 40.81 13.64 16.72
N LEU A 93 41.38 13.41 15.53
CA LEU A 93 40.68 12.71 14.46
C LEU A 93 40.01 11.48 15.11
N VAL A 94 38.70 11.42 14.93
CA VAL A 94 37.69 10.70 15.73
C VAL A 94 38.17 9.39 16.37
N ALA A 95 38.14 9.32 17.70
CA ALA A 95 38.08 8.06 18.45
C ALA A 95 37.01 8.18 19.56
N SER A 96 35.97 7.34 19.49
CA SER A 96 34.85 7.32 20.45
C SER A 96 35.29 6.88 21.85
N PRO A 97 34.82 7.51 22.95
CA PRO A 97 34.99 6.96 24.29
C PRO A 97 33.80 6.08 24.70
N GLN A 98 34.10 4.86 25.17
CA GLN A 98 33.19 4.03 25.96
C GLN A 98 33.12 4.50 27.42
N GLY A 99 31.91 4.45 27.98
CA GLY A 99 31.68 4.00 29.36
C GLY A 99 31.49 5.04 30.47
N SER A 100 30.24 5.33 30.84
CA SER A 100 29.77 5.09 32.22
C SER A 100 28.25 5.28 32.35
N HIS A 101 27.66 4.41 33.18
CA HIS A 101 26.25 4.09 33.36
C HIS A 101 25.30 5.27 33.65
N LYS A 102 24.23 5.40 32.86
CA LYS A 102 22.87 5.69 33.35
C LYS A 102 21.84 4.92 32.53
N ARG A 103 20.94 4.22 33.24
CA ARG A 103 19.74 3.57 32.70
C ARG A 103 18.88 4.63 32.00
N ASN A 104 18.41 4.36 30.78
CA ASN A 104 17.05 4.67 30.29
C ASN A 104 16.89 4.33 28.80
N LEU A 105 15.67 3.89 28.49
CA LEU A 105 14.96 3.82 27.21
C LEU A 105 15.76 4.17 25.94
N LEU A 106 15.90 3.19 25.04
CA LEU A 106 16.31 3.42 23.66
C LEU A 106 15.30 2.79 22.70
N SER A 107 14.46 3.66 22.13
CA SER A 107 13.89 3.48 20.79
C SER A 107 15.04 3.26 19.80
N LYS A 108 14.96 2.17 19.04
CA LYS A 108 15.84 1.89 17.90
C LYS A 108 15.67 2.97 16.83
N ARG A 109 16.54 3.98 16.82
CA ARG A 109 16.82 4.79 15.62
C ARG A 109 17.96 4.13 14.87
N HIS A 110 17.65 3.41 13.79
CA HIS A 110 18.64 3.11 12.75
C HIS A 110 18.86 4.40 11.94
N LEU A 111 19.93 5.13 12.24
CA LEU A 111 20.44 6.18 11.36
C LEU A 111 21.33 5.52 10.31
N SER A 112 20.78 5.34 9.11
CA SER A 112 21.56 5.09 7.90
C SER A 112 22.19 6.41 7.43
N PRO A 113 23.43 6.43 6.91
CA PRO A 113 24.03 7.63 6.34
C PRO A 113 23.26 8.04 5.07
N MET A 114 22.73 9.26 5.06
CA MET A 114 22.16 9.91 3.88
C MET A 114 23.22 10.01 2.76
N PRO A 115 22.96 9.51 1.54
CA PRO A 115 23.69 9.96 0.37
C PRO A 115 23.27 11.39 0.06
N SER A 116 24.26 12.27 -0.14
CA SER A 116 24.08 13.63 -0.66
C SER A 116 23.30 13.63 -1.98
N PRO A 117 22.45 14.65 -2.25
CA PRO A 117 21.64 14.72 -3.45
C PRO A 117 22.53 14.96 -4.67
N LEU A 118 22.75 13.90 -5.45
CA LEU A 118 23.25 14.05 -6.81
C LEU A 118 22.06 14.36 -7.72
N ASP A 119 22.21 15.44 -8.49
CA ASP A 119 21.36 15.88 -9.59
C ASP A 119 20.80 14.71 -10.42
N TYR A 120 19.54 14.36 -10.16
CA TYR A 120 18.69 13.77 -11.19
C TYR A 120 17.91 14.90 -11.82
N LYS A 121 18.46 15.48 -12.89
CA LYS A 121 17.65 16.14 -13.91
C LYS A 121 16.45 15.24 -14.18
N ARG A 122 15.21 15.74 -13.95
CA ARG A 122 13.97 15.06 -14.36
C ARG A 122 14.13 14.56 -15.80
N PRO A 123 14.19 13.24 -16.04
CA PRO A 123 13.84 12.72 -17.33
C PRO A 123 12.32 12.65 -17.32
N CYS A 124 11.66 13.48 -18.14
CA CYS A 124 10.30 13.17 -18.56
C CYS A 124 10.38 11.96 -19.51
N THR A 125 10.70 10.79 -18.97
CA THR A 125 10.53 9.51 -19.65
C THR A 125 9.07 9.13 -19.48
N ARG A 126 8.36 8.96 -20.60
CA ARG A 126 6.99 8.44 -20.67
C ARG A 126 6.79 7.36 -19.60
N VAL A 127 5.96 7.66 -18.61
CA VAL A 127 5.52 6.70 -17.60
C VAL A 127 4.88 5.54 -18.36
N ARG A 128 5.60 4.41 -18.41
CA ARG A 128 4.98 3.13 -18.73
C ARG A 128 3.89 2.95 -17.67
N SER A 129 2.67 2.67 -18.07
CA SER A 129 1.56 2.43 -17.15
C SER A 129 1.86 1.16 -16.33
N GLU A 130 2.64 1.32 -15.26
CA GLU A 130 3.01 0.26 -14.34
C GLU A 130 1.90 0.13 -13.30
N THR A 131 1.39 -1.09 -13.14
CA THR A 131 0.30 -1.35 -12.21
C THR A 131 0.83 -1.30 -10.76
N PRO A 132 -0.01 -0.95 -9.77
CA PRO A 132 0.42 -0.89 -8.37
C PRO A 132 1.11 -2.18 -7.89
N GLU A 133 0.66 -3.34 -8.40
CA GLU A 133 1.21 -4.65 -8.05
C GLU A 133 2.66 -4.80 -8.50
N LYS A 134 3.01 -4.32 -9.71
CA LYS A 134 4.38 -4.38 -10.22
C LYS A 134 5.32 -3.49 -9.42
N LEU A 135 4.84 -2.30 -9.06
CA LEU A 135 5.59 -1.36 -8.21
C LEU A 135 5.85 -1.97 -6.83
N LEU A 136 4.85 -2.59 -6.20
CA LEU A 136 5.00 -3.27 -4.91
C LEU A 136 5.88 -4.52 -4.99
N GLN A 137 5.75 -5.33 -6.06
CA GLN A 137 6.61 -6.51 -6.28
C GLN A 137 8.07 -6.14 -6.47
N SER A 138 8.38 -4.96 -7.04
CA SER A 138 9.75 -4.47 -7.16
C SER A 138 10.45 -4.21 -5.82
N LEU A 139 9.67 -4.07 -4.73
CA LEU A 139 10.17 -3.87 -3.38
C LEU A 139 10.62 -5.19 -2.72
N LEU A 140 10.18 -6.33 -3.27
CA LEU A 140 10.59 -7.64 -2.76
C LEU A 140 12.03 -7.96 -3.18
N PRO A 141 12.83 -8.54 -2.28
CA PRO A 141 14.14 -9.05 -2.65
C PRO A 141 13.97 -10.22 -3.64
N HIS A 142 14.81 -10.24 -4.68
CA HIS A 142 14.76 -11.25 -5.75
C HIS A 142 15.15 -12.66 -5.26
N CYS A 143 15.67 -12.79 -4.04
CA CYS A 143 15.95 -14.04 -3.35
C CYS A 143 15.75 -13.84 -1.84
N TYR A 144 14.92 -14.68 -1.23
CA TYR A 144 14.77 -14.71 0.22
C TYR A 144 15.88 -15.55 0.84
N VAL A 145 16.71 -14.94 1.67
CA VAL A 145 17.82 -15.62 2.36
C VAL A 145 17.33 -16.32 3.63
N ALA A 146 16.22 -15.87 4.21
CA ALA A 146 15.65 -16.40 5.44
C ALA A 146 14.11 -16.26 5.44
N SER A 147 13.44 -17.17 6.15
CA SER A 147 12.00 -17.14 6.38
C SER A 147 11.69 -16.81 7.85
N THR A 148 10.65 -16.01 8.07
CA THR A 148 10.11 -15.72 9.40
C THR A 148 8.77 -16.43 9.56
N GLN A 149 8.66 -17.26 10.59
CA GLN A 149 7.45 -18.00 10.89
C GLN A 149 6.49 -17.20 11.77
N VAL A 150 5.23 -17.12 11.35
CA VAL A 150 4.10 -16.60 12.13
C VAL A 150 3.23 -17.76 12.55
N GLU A 151 2.99 -17.87 13.86
CA GLU A 151 2.04 -18.82 14.40
C GLU A 151 0.75 -18.07 14.73
N VAL A 152 -0.35 -18.48 14.10
CA VAL A 152 -1.66 -17.86 14.29
C VAL A 152 -2.51 -18.78 15.16
N HIS A 153 -3.04 -18.23 16.25
CA HIS A 153 -3.91 -18.94 17.17
C HIS A 153 -5.37 -18.63 16.84
N GLY A 154 -6.13 -19.65 16.40
CA GLY A 154 -7.52 -19.48 15.99
C GLY A 154 -7.66 -18.46 14.86
N ASP A 155 -8.51 -17.45 15.08
CA ASP A 155 -8.75 -16.35 14.16
C ASP A 155 -7.91 -15.10 14.47
N GLN A 156 -6.99 -15.11 15.44
CA GLN A 156 -6.31 -13.89 15.92
C GLN A 156 -5.12 -13.46 15.05
N ALA A 157 -5.38 -13.16 13.77
CA ALA A 157 -4.35 -12.73 12.82
C ALA A 157 -3.67 -11.41 13.19
N LEU A 158 -4.43 -10.42 13.69
CA LEU A 158 -3.87 -9.13 14.10
C LEU A 158 -2.90 -9.29 15.27
N LEU A 159 -3.27 -10.04 16.29
CA LEU A 159 -2.39 -10.27 17.44
C LEU A 159 -1.10 -10.98 17.00
N ALA A 160 -1.20 -12.02 16.18
CA ALA A 160 -0.03 -12.72 15.64
C ALA A 160 0.85 -11.81 14.76
N GLY A 161 0.24 -10.90 14.00
CA GLY A 161 0.94 -9.88 13.23
C GLY A 161 1.67 -8.86 14.11
N LEU A 162 1.01 -8.36 15.16
CA LEU A 162 1.63 -7.45 16.13
C LEU A 162 2.82 -8.12 16.83
N ASP A 163 2.65 -9.37 17.27
CA ASP A 163 3.72 -10.16 17.88
C ASP A 163 4.89 -10.40 16.91
N LEU A 164 4.64 -10.48 15.60
CA LEU A 164 5.68 -10.59 14.57
C LEU A 164 6.50 -9.31 14.45
N VAL A 165 5.85 -8.15 14.25
CA VAL A 165 6.56 -6.89 14.00
C VAL A 165 7.29 -6.38 15.25
N ARG A 166 6.82 -6.79 16.44
CA ARG A 166 7.45 -6.46 17.73
C ARG A 166 8.64 -7.35 18.09
N ARG A 167 8.96 -8.40 17.34
CA ARG A 167 10.12 -9.27 17.65
C ARG A 167 11.43 -8.53 17.48
N ALA A 168 12.37 -8.75 18.40
CA ALA A 168 13.67 -8.08 18.38
C ALA A 168 14.50 -8.37 17.11
N ASN A 169 14.29 -9.55 16.50
CA ASN A 169 14.93 -10.06 15.29
C ASN A 169 14.05 -9.95 14.04
N PHE A 170 12.94 -9.20 14.12
CA PHE A 170 12.08 -8.99 12.95
C PHE A 170 12.87 -8.28 11.84
N ASN A 171 12.84 -8.86 10.65
CA ASN A 171 13.36 -8.26 9.43
C ASN A 171 12.27 -8.33 8.37
N PRO A 172 11.75 -7.20 7.87
CA PRO A 172 10.66 -7.20 6.91
C PRO A 172 11.04 -7.82 5.55
N MET A 173 12.35 -7.94 5.25
CA MET A 173 12.86 -8.54 4.00
C MET A 173 12.86 -10.08 3.99
N HIS A 174 12.58 -10.73 5.12
CA HIS A 174 12.52 -12.19 5.21
C HIS A 174 11.18 -12.72 4.68
N SER A 175 11.16 -13.87 4.00
CA SER A 175 9.91 -14.44 3.51
C SER A 175 8.96 -14.79 4.66
N LEU A 176 7.67 -14.56 4.44
CA LEU A 176 6.64 -14.84 5.44
C LEU A 176 6.14 -16.28 5.32
N SER A 177 6.33 -17.09 6.36
CA SER A 177 5.75 -18.43 6.47
C SER A 177 4.70 -18.44 7.58
N VAL A 178 3.49 -18.89 7.27
CA VAL A 178 2.36 -18.85 8.21
C VAL A 178 1.94 -20.26 8.60
N ARG A 179 1.73 -20.50 9.89
CA ARG A 179 1.18 -21.74 10.45
C ARG A 179 0.02 -21.43 11.38
N PHE A 180 -1.14 -22.06 11.13
CA PHE A 180 -2.28 -21.98 12.02
C PHE A 180 -2.23 -23.12 13.04
N LYS A 181 -2.38 -22.79 14.33
CA LYS A 181 -2.59 -23.79 15.38
C LYS A 181 -4.09 -24.06 15.48
N VAL A 182 -4.50 -25.24 15.00
CA VAL A 182 -5.90 -25.67 15.02
C VAL A 182 -6.16 -26.48 16.30
N GLU A 183 -7.10 -26.03 17.12
CA GLU A 183 -7.74 -26.88 18.14
C GLU A 183 -8.75 -27.80 17.44
N GLN A 184 -8.78 -29.08 17.82
CA GLN A 184 -9.18 -30.26 17.05
C GLN A 184 -10.65 -30.34 16.51
N HIS A 185 -11.40 -29.24 16.39
CA HIS A 185 -12.83 -29.28 16.02
C HIS A 185 -13.31 -28.26 14.96
N THR A 186 -12.45 -27.69 14.12
CA THR A 186 -12.89 -26.84 12.99
C THR A 186 -12.45 -27.35 11.62
N SER A 187 -13.40 -27.40 10.69
CA SER A 187 -13.32 -27.90 9.30
C SER A 187 -12.31 -27.16 8.38
N ILE A 188 -11.50 -26.25 8.94
CA ILE A 188 -10.53 -25.40 8.23
C ILE A 188 -9.18 -26.12 8.07
N ALA A 189 -8.91 -27.15 8.88
CA ALA A 189 -7.61 -27.82 8.97
C ALA A 189 -7.18 -28.55 7.68
N SER A 190 -8.11 -29.05 6.88
CA SER A 190 -7.78 -29.86 5.69
C SER A 190 -7.43 -29.02 4.46
N THR A 191 -7.81 -27.73 4.43
CA THR A 191 -7.69 -26.86 3.24
C THR A 191 -6.43 -25.97 3.26
N LEU A 192 -5.77 -25.82 4.42
CA LEU A 192 -4.59 -24.96 4.61
C LEU A 192 -3.24 -25.73 4.59
N CYS A 193 -3.18 -26.90 3.96
CA CYS A 193 -1.94 -27.69 3.87
C CYS A 193 -0.86 -27.05 2.98
N ASP A 194 -1.24 -26.10 2.11
CA ASP A 194 -0.32 -25.34 1.29
C ASP A 194 0.10 -24.02 1.98
N GLY A 195 1.41 -23.75 1.98
CA GLY A 195 2.01 -22.60 2.67
C GLY A 195 1.58 -21.27 2.07
N ASP A 196 1.34 -21.21 0.76
CA ASP A 196 0.89 -19.98 0.09
C ASP A 196 -0.60 -19.71 0.31
N THR A 197 -1.41 -20.77 0.37
CA THR A 197 -2.82 -20.69 0.78
C THR A 197 -2.97 -20.18 2.22
N ALA A 198 -2.16 -20.69 3.16
CA ALA A 198 -2.14 -20.23 4.55
C ALA A 198 -1.71 -18.76 4.68
N LYS A 199 -0.69 -18.34 3.92
CA LYS A 199 -0.22 -16.94 3.86
C LYS A 199 -1.33 -16.02 3.35
N THR A 200 -1.97 -16.38 2.23
CA THR A 200 -3.05 -15.59 1.64
C THR A 200 -4.24 -15.45 2.58
N TYR A 201 -4.64 -16.54 3.24
CA TYR A 201 -5.71 -16.53 4.24
C TYR A 201 -5.37 -15.63 5.43
N PHE A 202 -4.14 -15.70 5.95
CA PHE A 202 -3.67 -14.83 7.03
C PHE A 202 -3.70 -13.36 6.64
N LEU A 203 -3.19 -12.98 5.47
CA LEU A 203 -3.19 -11.58 5.02
C LEU A 203 -4.61 -11.03 4.86
N LYS A 204 -5.55 -11.87 4.39
CA LYS A 204 -6.98 -11.52 4.30
C LYS A 204 -7.59 -11.26 5.68
N LEU A 205 -7.38 -12.17 6.63
CA LEU A 205 -7.89 -12.06 7.99
C LEU A 205 -7.25 -10.87 8.74
N LEU A 206 -5.94 -10.67 8.54
CA LEU A 206 -5.19 -9.54 9.09
C LEU A 206 -5.77 -8.20 8.61
N MET A 207 -5.99 -8.05 7.29
CA MET A 207 -6.56 -6.81 6.75
C MET A 207 -7.96 -6.52 7.34
N GLN A 208 -8.80 -7.55 7.43
CA GLN A 208 -10.14 -7.43 8.02
C GLN A 208 -10.08 -7.01 9.50
N GLN A 209 -9.14 -7.55 10.28
CA GLN A 209 -8.98 -7.19 11.68
C GLN A 209 -8.35 -5.81 11.89
N ILE A 210 -7.40 -5.42 11.04
CA ILE A 210 -6.85 -4.06 11.03
C ILE A 210 -7.97 -3.04 10.77
N GLN A 211 -8.82 -3.28 9.77
CA GLN A 211 -9.95 -2.41 9.44
C GLN A 211 -10.92 -2.20 10.62
N ASN A 212 -11.10 -3.23 11.46
CA ASN A 212 -12.01 -3.21 12.61
C ASN A 212 -11.29 -2.88 13.94
N SER A 213 -10.01 -2.49 13.89
CA SER A 213 -9.24 -2.14 15.07
C SER A 213 -9.60 -0.76 15.62
N VAL A 214 -9.18 -0.50 16.87
CA VAL A 214 -9.35 0.81 17.54
C VAL A 214 -8.62 1.97 16.86
N VAL A 215 -7.69 1.68 15.93
CA VAL A 215 -6.91 2.69 15.19
C VAL A 215 -7.77 3.45 14.18
N PHE A 216 -8.87 2.84 13.71
CA PHE A 216 -9.70 3.41 12.65
C PHE A 216 -11.16 3.59 13.09
N GLU A 217 -11.74 4.74 12.74
CA GLU A 217 -13.14 5.08 12.99
C GLU A 217 -13.87 5.47 11.70
N GLY A 218 -15.20 5.40 11.74
CA GLY A 218 -16.06 5.74 10.61
C GLY A 218 -16.51 4.53 9.76
N PRO A 219 -17.23 4.80 8.66
CA PRO A 219 -17.88 3.79 7.81
C PRO A 219 -16.88 2.80 7.19
N SER A 220 -17.30 1.55 6.97
CA SER A 220 -16.42 0.46 6.53
C SER A 220 -15.68 0.70 5.21
N GLY A 221 -16.13 1.60 4.34
CA GLY A 221 -15.45 1.96 3.08
C GLY A 221 -14.78 3.34 3.08
N SER A 222 -14.80 4.07 4.20
CA SER A 222 -14.23 5.41 4.30
C SER A 222 -13.88 5.73 5.75
N LYS A 223 -12.88 5.02 6.28
CA LYS A 223 -12.40 5.19 7.65
C LYS A 223 -11.33 6.28 7.75
N ASN A 224 -11.41 7.05 8.83
CA ASN A 224 -10.37 7.96 9.29
C ASN A 224 -9.60 7.31 10.45
N LEU A 225 -8.50 7.94 10.86
CA LEU A 225 -7.82 7.56 12.10
C LEU A 225 -8.64 8.01 13.31
N ALA A 226 -8.80 7.10 14.26
CA ALA A 226 -9.29 7.42 15.60
C ALA A 226 -8.10 7.89 16.45
N LEU A 227 -8.33 8.84 17.36
CA LEU A 227 -7.33 9.22 18.36
C LEU A 227 -7.53 8.40 19.63
N ASP A 228 -6.79 7.30 19.75
CA ASP A 228 -6.82 6.41 20.91
C ASP A 228 -5.52 6.54 21.72
N SER A 229 -5.66 6.87 23.00
CA SER A 229 -4.53 7.13 23.90
C SER A 229 -3.73 5.87 24.25
N GLN A 230 -4.38 4.71 24.28
CA GLN A 230 -3.72 3.43 24.56
C GLN A 230 -2.95 2.96 23.34
N ALA A 231 -3.55 3.05 22.15
CA ALA A 231 -2.91 2.76 20.87
C ALA A 231 -1.66 3.64 20.66
N LEU A 232 -1.68 4.91 21.08
CA LEU A 232 -0.50 5.77 21.06
C LEU A 232 0.60 5.28 22.01
N ARG A 233 0.24 4.89 23.23
CA ARG A 233 1.20 4.43 24.24
C ARG A 233 1.87 3.11 23.85
N GLU A 234 1.11 2.22 23.22
CA GLU A 234 1.56 0.92 22.74
C GLU A 234 2.15 0.98 21.33
N ASP A 235 2.25 2.17 20.74
CA ASP A 235 2.82 2.41 19.42
C ASP A 235 2.10 1.66 18.27
N LEU A 236 0.82 1.37 18.50
CA LEU A 236 0.00 0.54 17.62
C LEU A 236 -0.16 1.15 16.22
N TYR A 237 -0.16 2.47 16.08
CA TYR A 237 -0.23 3.13 14.77
C TYR A 237 0.97 2.78 13.89
N PHE A 238 2.17 2.67 14.46
CA PHE A 238 3.36 2.25 13.74
C PHE A 238 3.32 0.76 13.40
N ASP A 239 2.91 -0.06 14.35
CA ASP A 239 2.79 -1.51 14.12
C ASP A 239 1.77 -1.80 13.01
N ILE A 240 0.61 -1.13 13.04
CA ILE A 240 -0.41 -1.23 11.99
C ILE A 240 0.11 -0.71 10.65
N GLY A 241 0.82 0.42 10.63
CA GLY A 241 1.44 0.92 9.40
C GLY A 241 2.42 -0.09 8.79
N SER A 242 3.21 -0.74 9.64
CA SER A 242 4.15 -1.80 9.24
C SER A 242 3.41 -3.02 8.69
N LEU A 243 2.35 -3.46 9.37
CA LEU A 243 1.51 -4.59 8.94
C LEU A 243 0.79 -4.30 7.61
N LEU A 244 0.29 -3.09 7.41
CA LEU A 244 -0.31 -2.66 6.14
C LEU A 244 0.71 -2.71 5.00
N ALA A 245 1.93 -2.24 5.23
CA ALA A 245 3.01 -2.34 4.23
C ALA A 245 3.35 -3.80 3.90
N LEU A 246 3.48 -4.66 4.91
CA LEU A 246 3.71 -6.10 4.70
C LEU A 246 2.55 -6.73 3.90
N CYS A 247 1.30 -6.42 4.25
CA CYS A 247 0.13 -6.88 3.49
C CYS A 247 0.21 -6.49 2.02
N LEU A 248 0.54 -5.23 1.71
CA LEU A 248 0.63 -4.76 0.34
C LEU A 248 1.74 -5.47 -0.45
N VAL A 249 2.91 -5.64 0.16
CA VAL A 249 4.08 -6.20 -0.53
C VAL A 249 3.99 -7.72 -0.69
N TYR A 250 3.48 -8.45 0.30
CA TYR A 250 3.31 -9.91 0.24
C TYR A 250 2.09 -10.38 -0.57
N GLY A 251 1.42 -9.47 -1.30
CA GLY A 251 0.30 -9.81 -2.18
C GLY A 251 -1.04 -10.00 -1.45
N GLY A 252 -1.20 -9.36 -0.30
CA GLY A 252 -2.47 -9.30 0.42
C GLY A 252 -3.55 -8.50 -0.31
N PRO A 253 -4.79 -8.48 0.22
CA PRO A 253 -5.85 -7.67 -0.36
C PRO A 253 -5.50 -6.18 -0.33
N PRO A 254 -6.06 -5.36 -1.24
CA PRO A 254 -5.93 -3.91 -1.15
C PRO A 254 -6.54 -3.43 0.16
N ILE A 255 -6.04 -2.29 0.66
CA ILE A 255 -6.52 -1.69 1.90
C ILE A 255 -7.99 -1.28 1.71
N GLY A 256 -8.29 -0.51 0.66
CA GLY A 256 -9.65 -0.23 0.18
C GLY A 256 -10.63 0.46 1.15
N PHE A 257 -10.29 0.66 2.41
CA PHE A 257 -11.18 1.25 3.42
C PHE A 257 -10.76 2.65 3.87
N PHE A 258 -9.63 3.20 3.40
CA PHE A 258 -9.21 4.54 3.80
C PHE A 258 -10.15 5.60 3.21
N SER A 259 -10.54 6.58 4.02
CA SER A 259 -11.21 7.77 3.51
C SER A 259 -10.29 8.55 2.57
N HIS A 260 -10.89 9.35 1.69
CA HIS A 260 -10.13 10.26 0.82
C HIS A 260 -9.34 11.28 1.66
N ALA A 261 -9.92 11.72 2.78
CA ALA A 261 -9.32 12.65 3.72
C ALA A 261 -8.06 12.07 4.38
N LEU A 262 -8.11 10.82 4.83
CA LEU A 262 -6.99 10.15 5.46
C LEU A 262 -5.86 9.95 4.45
N TYR A 263 -6.18 9.52 3.23
CA TYR A 263 -5.19 9.39 2.17
C TYR A 263 -4.52 10.73 1.85
N GLN A 264 -5.31 11.80 1.76
CA GLN A 264 -4.79 13.15 1.59
C GLN A 264 -3.93 13.59 2.78
N CYS A 265 -4.33 13.29 4.02
CA CYS A 265 -3.55 13.60 5.21
C CYS A 265 -2.23 12.82 5.27
N LEU A 266 -2.12 11.65 4.66
CA LEU A 266 -0.89 10.84 4.66
C LEU A 266 0.07 11.23 3.54
N PHE A 267 -0.46 11.47 2.33
CA PHE A 267 0.34 11.60 1.10
C PHE A 267 0.21 12.97 0.41
N ASN A 268 -0.59 13.89 0.96
CA ASN A 268 -0.90 15.19 0.35
C ASN A 268 -1.43 15.07 -1.09
N TYR A 269 -2.35 14.13 -1.32
CA TYR A 269 -2.99 13.90 -2.62
C TYR A 269 -4.52 13.83 -2.51
N PRO A 270 -5.29 14.61 -3.30
CA PRO A 270 -4.82 15.65 -4.23
C PRO A 270 -4.15 16.82 -3.50
N ALA A 271 -3.06 17.34 -4.07
CA ALA A 271 -2.27 18.39 -3.43
C ALA A 271 -3.06 19.70 -3.32
N ASN A 272 -2.86 20.41 -2.22
CA ASN A 272 -3.43 21.75 -1.97
C ASN A 272 -4.98 21.80 -2.00
N CYS A 273 -5.66 20.68 -1.78
CA CYS A 273 -7.10 20.66 -1.59
C CYS A 273 -7.43 20.95 -0.11
N PRO A 274 -8.30 21.91 0.23
CA PRO A 274 -8.70 22.12 1.62
C PRO A 274 -9.57 20.96 2.10
N LEU A 275 -9.37 20.54 3.36
CA LEU A 275 -10.28 19.63 4.03
C LEU A 275 -11.53 20.40 4.46
N THR A 276 -12.69 19.77 4.27
CA THR A 276 -14.01 20.32 4.61
C THR A 276 -14.72 19.44 5.64
N ILE A 277 -15.83 19.90 6.20
CA ILE A 277 -16.63 19.15 7.20
C ILE A 277 -16.98 17.73 6.73
N ASN A 278 -17.26 17.56 5.42
CA ASN A 278 -17.62 16.27 4.83
C ASN A 278 -16.51 15.19 4.93
N HIS A 279 -15.27 15.62 5.21
CA HIS A 279 -14.12 14.75 5.37
C HIS A 279 -13.96 14.23 6.81
N MET A 280 -14.62 14.88 7.77
CA MET A 280 -14.59 14.45 9.18
C MET A 280 -15.36 13.14 9.37
N THR A 281 -14.98 12.38 10.40
CA THR A 281 -15.70 11.14 10.73
C THR A 281 -17.15 11.46 11.11
N PRO A 282 -18.16 10.84 10.46
CA PRO A 282 -19.56 11.12 10.77
C PRO A 282 -19.91 10.69 12.20
N GLU A 283 -20.94 11.31 12.77
CA GLU A 283 -21.48 11.00 14.10
C GLU A 283 -20.56 11.18 15.32
N THR A 284 -19.33 11.68 15.13
CA THR A 284 -18.47 12.04 16.26
C THR A 284 -18.94 13.35 16.92
N HIS A 285 -18.62 13.51 18.20
CA HIS A 285 -18.93 14.72 18.95
C HIS A 285 -18.39 15.98 18.25
N PHE A 286 -17.11 15.98 17.85
CA PHE A 286 -16.49 17.12 17.17
C PHE A 286 -17.16 17.43 15.83
N THR A 287 -17.50 16.42 15.02
CA THR A 287 -18.20 16.65 13.75
C THR A 287 -19.57 17.28 13.95
N ARG A 288 -20.32 16.87 14.99
CA ARG A 288 -21.62 17.46 15.31
C ARG A 288 -21.50 18.93 15.73
N GLU A 289 -20.51 19.26 16.55
CA GLU A 289 -20.26 20.64 16.99
C GLU A 289 -19.84 21.54 15.81
N VAL A 290 -18.91 21.08 14.96
CA VAL A 290 -18.51 21.83 13.75
C VAL A 290 -19.68 22.01 12.80
N HIS A 291 -20.51 20.97 12.61
CA HIS A 291 -21.69 21.06 11.76
C HIS A 291 -22.72 22.06 12.32
N ARG A 292 -22.92 22.14 13.64
CA ARG A 292 -23.81 23.14 14.25
C ARG A 292 -23.32 24.55 13.99
N ILE A 293 -22.02 24.81 14.15
CA ILE A 293 -21.42 26.13 13.86
C ILE A 293 -21.61 26.48 12.39
N ALA A 294 -21.36 25.53 11.48
CA ALA A 294 -21.50 25.76 10.04
C ALA A 294 -22.95 25.96 9.58
N ALA A 295 -23.92 25.33 10.26
CA ALA A 295 -25.34 25.43 9.93
C ALA A 295 -25.98 26.74 10.40
N ALA A 296 -25.34 27.49 11.31
CA ALA A 296 -25.90 28.71 11.85
C ALA A 296 -25.97 29.82 10.79
N GLU A 297 -27.16 30.39 10.57
CA GLU A 297 -27.43 31.37 9.50
C GLU A 297 -27.31 32.83 9.96
N SER A 298 -27.30 33.06 11.28
CA SER A 298 -27.22 34.39 11.89
C SER A 298 -26.09 34.53 12.89
N LEU A 299 -25.58 35.76 13.08
CA LEU A 299 -24.50 36.03 14.04
C LEU A 299 -24.88 35.71 15.49
N ASP A 300 -26.16 35.87 15.86
CA ASP A 300 -26.62 35.56 17.21
C ASP A 300 -26.65 34.04 17.43
N GLU A 301 -27.10 33.27 16.43
CA GLU A 301 -27.05 31.81 16.47
C GLU A 301 -25.60 31.30 16.54
N VAL A 302 -24.69 31.87 15.73
CA VAL A 302 -23.26 31.52 15.79
C VAL A 302 -22.70 31.74 17.20
N LYS A 303 -22.99 32.88 17.84
CA LYS A 303 -22.53 33.17 19.21
C LYS A 303 -23.10 32.20 20.24
N GLU A 304 -24.38 31.83 20.13
CA GLU A 304 -24.99 30.87 21.05
C GLU A 304 -24.41 29.46 20.88
N VAL A 305 -24.20 29.00 19.63
CA VAL A 305 -23.54 27.72 19.37
C VAL A 305 -22.10 27.74 19.89
N MET A 306 -21.34 28.81 19.64
CA MET A 306 -19.97 28.95 20.14
C MET A 306 -19.87 28.93 21.67
N LYS A 307 -20.85 29.53 22.38
CA LYS A 307 -20.95 29.40 23.84
C LYS A 307 -21.18 27.97 24.28
N GLY A 308 -22.02 27.22 23.55
CA GLY A 308 -22.24 25.79 23.79
C GLY A 308 -20.99 24.94 23.55
N SER A 309 -20.21 25.26 22.52
CA SER A 309 -19.01 24.54 22.10
C SER A 309 -17.69 25.09 22.68
N TRP A 310 -17.74 25.89 23.75
CA TRP A 310 -16.60 26.69 24.21
C TRP A 310 -15.34 25.86 24.54
N GLU A 311 -15.51 24.69 25.19
CA GLU A 311 -14.40 23.80 25.57
C GLU A 311 -13.63 23.33 24.34
N TYR A 312 -14.35 23.02 23.27
CA TYR A 312 -13.76 22.58 22.02
C TYR A 312 -13.05 23.72 21.29
N LEU A 313 -13.64 24.93 21.29
CA LEU A 313 -13.01 26.12 20.72
C LEU A 313 -11.72 26.50 21.46
N GLU A 314 -11.70 26.40 22.79
CA GLU A 314 -10.50 26.64 23.58
C GLU A 314 -9.43 25.58 23.29
N LEU A 315 -9.82 24.31 23.27
CA LEU A 315 -8.90 23.21 22.93
C LEU A 315 -8.29 23.36 21.54
N ALA A 316 -9.06 23.81 20.56
CA ALA A 316 -8.61 24.05 19.19
C ALA A 316 -7.76 25.32 19.04
N GLY A 317 -7.73 26.20 20.04
CA GLY A 317 -7.10 27.52 19.94
C GLY A 317 -7.89 28.52 19.10
N CYS A 318 -9.20 28.28 18.91
CA CYS A 318 -10.10 29.05 18.06
C CYS A 318 -11.11 29.88 18.86
N ASN A 319 -10.91 30.07 20.17
CA ASN A 319 -11.80 30.86 21.03
C ASN A 319 -11.64 32.38 20.79
N ARG A 320 -12.10 32.83 19.61
CA ARG A 320 -12.07 34.23 19.16
C ARG A 320 -13.49 34.72 18.89
N PRO A 321 -13.80 36.01 19.09
CA PRO A 321 -15.11 36.55 18.73
C PRO A 321 -15.28 36.50 17.21
N VAL A 322 -16.48 36.10 16.75
CA VAL A 322 -16.87 36.09 15.33
C VAL A 322 -17.84 37.26 15.09
N THR A 323 -17.51 38.10 14.13
CA THR A 323 -18.24 39.34 13.80
C THR A 323 -18.92 39.30 12.43
N SER A 324 -18.56 38.35 11.56
CA SER A 324 -19.17 38.13 10.24
C SER A 324 -19.38 36.64 9.93
N LEU A 325 -20.20 36.31 8.93
CA LEU A 325 -20.41 34.92 8.51
C LEU A 325 -19.19 34.35 7.77
N GLU A 326 -18.38 35.20 7.14
CA GLU A 326 -17.10 34.80 6.55
C GLU A 326 -16.09 34.39 7.63
N GLU A 327 -16.08 35.08 8.78
CA GLU A 327 -15.26 34.68 9.93
C GLU A 327 -15.75 33.38 10.57
N ARG A 328 -17.06 33.07 10.49
CA ARG A 328 -17.61 31.76 10.85
C ARG A 328 -17.10 30.67 9.91
N ASP A 329 -17.07 30.92 8.60
CA ASP A 329 -16.55 29.94 7.64
C ASP A 329 -15.06 29.66 7.84
N ALA A 330 -14.26 30.71 8.08
CA ALA A 330 -12.86 30.55 8.45
C ALA A 330 -12.68 29.79 9.77
N LEU A 331 -13.56 30.03 10.76
CA LEU A 331 -13.56 29.25 12.01
C LEU A 331 -13.86 27.77 11.74
N VAL A 332 -14.83 27.45 10.89
CA VAL A 332 -15.15 26.08 10.50
C VAL A 332 -13.94 25.40 9.84
N GLU A 333 -13.26 26.07 8.92
CA GLU A 333 -12.03 25.57 8.30
C GLU A 333 -10.93 25.30 9.33
N ASP A 334 -10.70 26.24 10.26
CA ASP A 334 -9.74 26.08 11.35
C ASP A 334 -10.07 24.86 12.23
N LEU A 335 -11.35 24.63 12.55
CA LEU A 335 -11.79 23.49 13.36
C LEU A 335 -11.67 22.15 12.64
N VAL A 336 -11.94 22.12 11.33
CA VAL A 336 -11.71 20.93 10.49
C VAL A 336 -10.22 20.62 10.44
N SER A 337 -9.37 21.63 10.18
CA SER A 337 -7.92 21.52 10.15
C SER A 337 -7.37 21.03 11.49
N PHE A 338 -7.82 21.62 12.60
CA PHE A 338 -7.44 21.18 13.93
C PHE A 338 -7.81 19.72 14.18
N THR A 339 -9.05 19.32 13.89
CA THR A 339 -9.54 17.96 14.18
C THR A 339 -8.83 16.89 13.36
N MET A 340 -8.62 17.16 12.06
CA MET A 340 -8.12 16.16 11.11
C MET A 340 -6.59 16.14 10.99
N ILE A 341 -5.93 17.28 11.27
CA ILE A 341 -4.48 17.45 11.06
C ILE A 341 -3.77 17.65 12.39
N THR A 342 -4.00 18.78 13.07
CA THR A 342 -3.23 19.18 14.27
C THR A 342 -3.38 18.16 15.39
N ARG A 343 -4.63 17.79 15.71
CA ARG A 343 -4.94 16.78 16.74
C ARG A 343 -4.45 15.38 16.38
N MET A 344 -4.35 15.07 15.08
CA MET A 344 -3.96 13.76 14.57
C MET A 344 -2.48 13.66 14.19
N GLN A 345 -1.67 14.68 14.48
CA GLN A 345 -0.28 14.75 14.05
C GLN A 345 0.54 13.51 14.45
N LEU A 346 0.47 13.10 15.71
CA LEU A 346 1.23 11.94 16.21
C LEU A 346 0.72 10.61 15.63
N PRO A 347 -0.59 10.28 15.66
CA PRO A 347 -1.12 9.10 14.96
C PRO A 347 -0.74 9.02 13.49
N LEU A 348 -0.90 10.12 12.74
CA LEU A 348 -0.55 10.20 11.32
C LEU A 348 0.95 9.95 11.13
N GLN A 349 1.80 10.60 11.92
CA GLN A 349 3.24 10.42 11.85
C GLN A 349 3.64 8.96 12.11
N ARG A 350 3.14 8.34 13.18
CA ARG A 350 3.48 6.95 13.50
C ARG A 350 3.00 5.98 12.43
N LEU A 351 1.80 6.19 11.88
CA LEU A 351 1.30 5.38 10.77
C LEU A 351 2.18 5.52 9.51
N ARG A 352 2.59 6.75 9.15
CA ARG A 352 3.52 6.98 8.03
C ARG A 352 4.87 6.29 8.24
N GLU A 353 5.43 6.41 9.44
CA GLU A 353 6.69 5.75 9.80
C GLU A 353 6.57 4.23 9.71
N GLY A 354 5.42 3.65 10.07
CA GLY A 354 5.15 2.22 9.85
C GLY A 354 5.06 1.86 8.37
N LEU A 355 4.36 2.67 7.56
CA LEU A 355 4.22 2.46 6.11
C LEU A 355 5.55 2.59 5.34
N HIS A 356 6.59 3.20 5.90
CA HIS A 356 7.94 3.15 5.32
C HIS A 356 8.57 1.76 5.34
N THR A 357 7.98 0.79 6.05
CA THR A 357 8.39 -0.61 5.99
C THR A 357 8.41 -1.08 4.53
N LEU A 358 9.54 -1.66 4.10
CA LEU A 358 9.79 -2.10 2.71
C LEU A 358 9.77 -0.96 1.66
N GLY A 359 9.78 0.32 2.06
CA GLY A 359 9.75 1.45 1.13
C GLY A 359 8.39 1.71 0.49
N VAL A 360 7.31 1.12 1.04
CA VAL A 360 5.95 1.29 0.49
C VAL A 360 5.54 2.76 0.49
N PHE A 361 5.74 3.47 1.60
CA PHE A 361 5.41 4.89 1.69
C PHE A 361 6.10 5.72 0.59
N ASP A 362 7.39 5.47 0.34
CA ASP A 362 8.16 6.19 -0.68
C ASP A 362 7.60 5.95 -2.10
N GLN A 363 7.19 4.71 -2.41
CA GLN A 363 6.54 4.38 -3.69
C GLN A 363 5.17 5.04 -3.84
N VAL A 364 4.37 5.05 -2.77
CA VAL A 364 3.05 5.70 -2.79
C VAL A 364 3.19 7.20 -2.97
N GLN A 365 4.21 7.81 -2.36
CA GLN A 365 4.49 9.24 -2.51
C GLN A 365 4.98 9.60 -3.93
N LEU A 366 5.70 8.69 -4.61
CA LEU A 366 6.08 8.87 -6.02
C LEU A 366 4.89 8.77 -6.98
N PHE A 367 3.94 7.87 -6.71
CA PHE A 367 2.80 7.58 -7.59
C PHE A 367 1.44 7.60 -6.87
N PRO A 368 1.04 8.71 -6.21
CA PRO A 368 -0.14 8.71 -5.35
C PRO A 368 -1.46 8.47 -6.11
N SER A 369 -1.56 8.92 -7.36
CA SER A 369 -2.74 8.68 -8.20
C SER A 369 -2.96 7.20 -8.52
N VAL A 370 -1.87 6.44 -8.70
CA VAL A 370 -1.89 5.00 -9.02
C VAL A 370 -2.31 4.19 -7.80
N PHE A 371 -1.78 4.55 -6.62
CA PHE A 371 -2.09 3.87 -5.36
C PHE A 371 -3.41 4.30 -4.73
N PHE A 372 -4.01 5.41 -5.16
CA PHE A 372 -5.29 5.88 -4.63
C PHE A 372 -6.39 4.78 -4.65
N GLY A 373 -6.46 4.00 -5.73
CA GLY A 373 -7.39 2.87 -5.84
C GLY A 373 -7.10 1.74 -4.84
N VAL A 374 -5.84 1.50 -4.50
CA VAL A 374 -5.43 0.45 -3.56
C VAL A 374 -5.82 0.81 -2.12
N PHE A 375 -5.77 2.09 -1.76
CA PHE A 375 -6.06 2.56 -0.40
C PHE A 375 -7.54 2.90 -0.18
N CYS A 376 -8.17 3.60 -1.14
CA CYS A 376 -9.49 4.21 -0.95
C CYS A 376 -10.64 3.52 -1.67
N LYS A 377 -10.38 2.62 -2.62
CA LYS A 377 -11.44 1.89 -3.31
C LYS A 377 -11.49 0.46 -2.79
N ALA A 378 -12.53 0.15 -2.03
CA ALA A 378 -12.84 -1.22 -1.69
C ALA A 378 -12.96 -2.01 -2.99
N THR A 379 -12.34 -3.19 -3.05
CA THR A 379 -12.58 -4.13 -4.15
C THR A 379 -14.07 -4.41 -4.12
N GLN A 380 -14.80 -3.94 -5.14
CA GLN A 380 -16.23 -4.25 -5.22
C GLN A 380 -16.34 -5.77 -5.27
N PRO A 381 -17.14 -6.40 -4.38
CA PRO A 381 -17.41 -7.82 -4.50
C PRO A 381 -18.01 -8.06 -5.89
N LEU A 382 -17.55 -9.12 -6.55
CA LEU A 382 -18.12 -9.53 -7.84
C LEU A 382 -19.62 -9.73 -7.62
N LYS A 383 -20.47 -9.01 -8.34
CA LYS A 383 -21.92 -9.18 -8.29
C LYS A 383 -22.37 -10.17 -9.36
N ALA A 384 -23.46 -10.88 -9.12
CA ALA A 384 -24.06 -11.79 -10.11
C ALA A 384 -24.41 -11.04 -11.40
N GLU A 385 -24.91 -9.80 -11.28
CA GLU A 385 -25.24 -8.94 -12.42
C GLU A 385 -23.99 -8.61 -13.25
N MET A 386 -22.89 -8.23 -12.58
CA MET A 386 -21.63 -7.91 -13.26
C MET A 386 -21.10 -9.13 -13.99
N LEU A 387 -21.05 -10.29 -13.33
CA LEU A 387 -20.60 -11.52 -13.96
C LEU A 387 -21.52 -11.95 -15.11
N GLY A 388 -22.84 -11.80 -14.95
CA GLY A 388 -23.82 -12.12 -15.97
C GLY A 388 -23.71 -11.22 -17.22
N GLN A 389 -23.37 -9.94 -17.06
CA GLN A 389 -23.18 -9.01 -18.18
C GLN A 389 -21.86 -9.21 -18.93
N LEU A 390 -20.88 -9.87 -18.32
CA LEU A 390 -19.61 -10.15 -18.98
C LEU A 390 -19.76 -11.20 -20.08
N PHE A 391 -20.58 -12.23 -19.86
CA PHE A 391 -20.73 -13.34 -20.80
C PHE A 391 -21.71 -13.02 -21.93
N THR A 392 -21.25 -13.11 -23.17
CA THR A 392 -22.11 -13.09 -24.36
C THR A 392 -22.68 -14.49 -24.61
N ILE A 393 -23.99 -14.64 -24.65
CA ILE A 393 -24.65 -15.93 -24.85
C ILE A 393 -24.80 -16.21 -26.34
N ASN A 394 -24.21 -17.30 -26.81
CA ASN A 394 -24.29 -17.76 -28.19
C ASN A 394 -25.35 -18.84 -28.31
N PHE A 395 -26.53 -18.46 -28.79
CA PHE A 395 -27.62 -19.41 -29.06
C PHE A 395 -27.40 -20.15 -30.39
N SER A 396 -27.92 -21.38 -30.46
CA SER A 396 -27.99 -22.16 -31.69
C SER A 396 -29.08 -21.64 -32.63
N GLU A 397 -28.82 -21.65 -33.94
CA GLU A 397 -29.78 -21.25 -34.99
C GLU A 397 -30.96 -22.24 -35.14
N GLN A 398 -30.82 -23.46 -34.62
CA GLN A 398 -31.87 -24.49 -34.65
C GLN A 398 -32.91 -24.27 -33.54
N GLU A 399 -34.18 -24.12 -33.90
CA GLU A 399 -35.30 -23.83 -32.98
C GLU A 399 -35.44 -24.88 -31.86
N GLU A 400 -35.27 -26.17 -32.17
CA GLU A 400 -35.34 -27.25 -31.18
C GLU A 400 -34.25 -27.14 -30.11
N LYS A 401 -33.04 -26.73 -30.52
CA LYS A 401 -31.92 -26.47 -29.59
C LYS A 401 -32.12 -25.18 -28.82
N LEU A 402 -32.59 -24.12 -29.48
CA LEU A 402 -32.89 -22.82 -28.84
C LEU A 402 -33.89 -22.97 -27.68
N ASN A 403 -34.93 -23.81 -27.87
CA ASN A 403 -35.91 -24.13 -26.84
C ASN A 403 -35.30 -24.84 -25.62
N GLN A 404 -34.24 -25.62 -25.82
CA GLN A 404 -33.52 -26.30 -24.75
C GLN A 404 -32.46 -25.40 -24.08
N GLU A 405 -31.89 -24.43 -24.81
CA GLU A 405 -30.88 -23.49 -24.31
C GLU A 405 -31.48 -22.39 -23.43
N THR A 406 -32.68 -21.91 -23.76
CA THR A 406 -33.35 -20.79 -23.06
C THR A 406 -33.54 -21.04 -21.54
N PRO A 407 -34.01 -22.23 -21.10
CA PRO A 407 -34.06 -22.58 -19.68
C PRO A 407 -32.69 -22.62 -19.00
N VAL A 408 -31.65 -23.10 -19.70
CA VAL A 408 -30.28 -23.21 -19.18
C VAL A 408 -29.69 -21.82 -18.88
N VAL A 409 -29.98 -20.81 -19.70
CA VAL A 409 -29.60 -19.41 -19.41
C VAL A 409 -30.27 -18.90 -18.13
N THR A 410 -31.53 -19.30 -17.91
CA THR A 410 -32.25 -18.93 -16.68
C THR A 410 -31.63 -19.62 -15.47
N PHE A 411 -31.24 -20.88 -15.61
CA PHE A 411 -30.49 -21.62 -14.59
C PHE A 411 -29.14 -20.98 -14.29
N TRP A 412 -28.39 -20.57 -15.31
CA TRP A 412 -27.14 -19.84 -15.15
C TRP A 412 -27.32 -18.55 -14.33
N ARG A 413 -28.26 -17.69 -14.70
CA ARG A 413 -28.53 -16.45 -13.96
C ARG A 413 -28.94 -16.72 -12.51
N HIS A 414 -29.74 -17.75 -12.28
CA HIS A 414 -30.18 -18.14 -10.94
C HIS A 414 -29.00 -18.67 -10.10
N LEU A 415 -28.10 -19.45 -10.68
CA LEU A 415 -26.89 -19.93 -10.02
C LEU A 415 -26.00 -18.78 -9.58
N LEU A 416 -25.79 -17.77 -10.44
CA LEU A 416 -25.00 -16.58 -10.09
C LEU A 416 -25.58 -15.85 -8.88
N LEU A 417 -26.91 -15.69 -8.82
CA LEU A 417 -27.59 -15.07 -7.68
C LEU A 417 -27.45 -15.92 -6.40
N GLU A 418 -27.56 -17.25 -6.50
CA GLU A 418 -27.34 -18.13 -5.35
C GLU A 418 -25.90 -18.08 -4.85
N CYS A 419 -24.92 -17.93 -5.74
CA CYS A 419 -23.51 -17.74 -5.38
C CYS A 419 -23.29 -16.40 -4.68
N GLU A 420 -23.94 -15.31 -5.14
CA GLU A 420 -23.86 -13.99 -4.49
C GLU A 420 -24.43 -14.00 -3.06
N VAL A 421 -25.53 -14.73 -2.85
CA VAL A 421 -26.22 -14.84 -1.55
C VAL A 421 -25.61 -15.94 -0.64
N GLY A 422 -24.57 -16.66 -1.11
CA GLY A 422 -23.87 -17.68 -0.34
C GLY A 422 -24.66 -19.00 -0.14
N ARG A 423 -25.57 -19.33 -1.06
CA ARG A 423 -26.39 -20.56 -1.06
C ARG A 423 -25.85 -21.66 -1.99
N SER A 424 -24.63 -21.50 -2.49
CA SER A 424 -23.92 -22.47 -3.32
C SER A 424 -22.60 -22.84 -2.67
N SER A 425 -22.08 -24.03 -3.00
CA SER A 425 -20.76 -24.50 -2.55
C SER A 425 -19.60 -23.82 -3.27
N ILE A 426 -19.86 -23.14 -4.40
CA ILE A 426 -18.90 -22.38 -5.20
C ILE A 426 -19.18 -20.87 -5.09
N SER A 427 -18.13 -20.06 -5.21
CA SER A 427 -18.22 -18.60 -5.22
C SER A 427 -18.28 -18.03 -6.63
N LEU A 428 -18.74 -16.78 -6.75
CA LEU A 428 -18.68 -16.03 -8.01
C LEU A 428 -17.24 -15.89 -8.56
N GLN A 429 -16.25 -15.90 -7.66
CA GLN A 429 -14.84 -15.83 -8.04
C GLN A 429 -14.33 -17.16 -8.59
N ASP A 430 -14.78 -18.29 -8.05
CA ASP A 430 -14.45 -19.62 -8.57
C ASP A 430 -15.02 -19.81 -9.99
N ILE A 431 -16.22 -19.28 -10.24
CA ILE A 431 -16.84 -19.28 -11.57
C ILE A 431 -16.02 -18.44 -12.56
N LEU A 432 -15.61 -17.23 -12.16
CA LEU A 432 -14.78 -16.36 -12.99
C LEU A 432 -13.44 -17.04 -13.33
N HIS A 433 -12.77 -17.58 -12.32
CA HIS A 433 -11.51 -18.29 -12.47
C HIS A 433 -11.67 -19.51 -13.38
N PHE A 434 -12.71 -20.34 -13.16
CA PHE A 434 -12.99 -21.49 -14.00
C PHE A 434 -13.18 -21.10 -15.47
N ALA A 435 -13.96 -20.06 -15.76
CA ALA A 435 -14.32 -19.68 -17.12
C ALA A 435 -13.22 -18.91 -17.89
N THR A 436 -12.39 -18.14 -17.18
CA THR A 436 -11.48 -17.16 -17.80
C THR A 436 -10.02 -17.34 -17.39
N GLY A 437 -9.74 -18.17 -16.38
CA GLY A 437 -8.43 -18.30 -15.75
C GLY A 437 -7.99 -17.08 -14.95
N ALA A 438 -8.83 -16.04 -14.84
CA ALA A 438 -8.49 -14.80 -14.14
C ALA A 438 -9.04 -14.79 -12.71
N ASP A 439 -8.19 -14.43 -11.75
CA ASP A 439 -8.60 -14.26 -10.35
C ASP A 439 -9.36 -12.96 -10.11
N LYS A 440 -9.17 -11.97 -10.99
CA LYS A 440 -9.83 -10.64 -10.92
C LYS A 440 -10.16 -10.16 -12.33
N LEU A 441 -11.24 -9.39 -12.44
CA LEU A 441 -11.61 -8.73 -13.70
C LEU A 441 -10.59 -7.65 -14.08
N PRO A 442 -9.95 -7.73 -15.26
CA PRO A 442 -9.07 -6.68 -15.73
C PRO A 442 -9.85 -5.38 -16.00
N ALA A 443 -9.28 -4.23 -15.64
CA ALA A 443 -9.89 -2.92 -15.90
C ALA A 443 -10.10 -2.62 -17.40
N ALA A 444 -9.34 -3.29 -18.28
CA ALA A 444 -9.47 -3.19 -19.74
C ALA A 444 -10.54 -4.12 -20.33
N GLY A 445 -11.20 -4.94 -19.52
CA GLY A 445 -12.02 -6.06 -19.99
C GLY A 445 -11.18 -7.27 -20.41
N LEU A 446 -11.83 -8.44 -20.56
CA LEU A 446 -11.20 -9.66 -21.06
C LEU A 446 -11.20 -9.64 -22.59
N SER A 447 -10.07 -9.94 -23.22
CA SER A 447 -9.95 -10.08 -24.69
C SER A 447 -9.47 -11.48 -25.06
N PRO A 448 -10.30 -12.33 -25.69
CA PRO A 448 -11.65 -12.06 -26.22
C PRO A 448 -12.73 -11.91 -25.12
N PRO A 449 -13.87 -11.25 -25.40
CA PRO A 449 -14.97 -11.15 -24.44
C PRO A 449 -15.49 -12.55 -24.10
N PRO A 450 -15.81 -12.83 -22.82
CA PRO A 450 -16.19 -14.17 -22.42
C PRO A 450 -17.54 -14.54 -23.05
N SER A 451 -17.68 -15.79 -23.45
CA SER A 451 -18.90 -16.27 -24.12
C SER A 451 -19.43 -17.54 -23.48
N ILE A 452 -20.74 -17.73 -23.58
CA ILE A 452 -21.43 -18.95 -23.17
C ILE A 452 -21.92 -19.68 -24.43
N SER A 453 -21.59 -20.97 -24.51
CA SER A 453 -22.12 -21.91 -25.51
C SER A 453 -22.73 -23.12 -24.81
N PHE A 454 -23.45 -23.97 -25.55
CA PHE A 454 -24.23 -25.07 -24.96
C PHE A 454 -23.76 -26.44 -25.43
N LEU A 455 -23.62 -27.38 -24.50
CA LEU A 455 -23.35 -28.79 -24.76
C LEU A 455 -24.68 -29.52 -24.93
N HIS A 456 -25.03 -29.78 -26.18
CA HIS A 456 -26.17 -30.61 -26.55
C HIS A 456 -25.78 -32.08 -26.52
N HIS A 457 -26.61 -32.93 -25.94
CA HIS A 457 -26.43 -34.37 -26.07
C HIS A 457 -26.49 -34.75 -27.57
N PRO A 458 -25.58 -35.61 -28.07
CA PRO A 458 -25.76 -36.16 -29.41
C PRO A 458 -27.08 -36.93 -29.44
N ALA A 459 -28.01 -36.48 -30.29
CA ALA A 459 -29.17 -37.28 -30.64
C ALA A 459 -28.65 -38.64 -31.12
N SER A 460 -29.16 -39.71 -30.50
CA SER A 460 -28.77 -41.10 -30.71
C SER A 460 -28.36 -41.40 -32.15
N SER A 461 -27.16 -41.93 -32.33
CA SER A 461 -26.76 -42.65 -33.53
C SER A 461 -27.66 -43.88 -33.69
N GLN A 462 -28.84 -43.71 -34.31
CA GLN A 462 -29.54 -44.77 -35.00
C GLN A 462 -28.77 -45.11 -36.29
N VAL A 463 -27.64 -45.82 -36.16
CA VAL A 463 -27.07 -46.58 -37.27
C VAL A 463 -26.63 -47.95 -36.75
N ARG A 464 -27.48 -48.92 -37.07
CA ARG A 464 -27.24 -50.36 -37.30
C ARG A 464 -26.03 -51.02 -36.62
N LEU A 465 -26.36 -51.98 -35.76
CA LEU A 465 -25.53 -53.16 -35.47
C LEU A 465 -25.09 -53.81 -36.78
N GLU A 466 -23.82 -53.68 -37.15
CA GLU A 466 -23.07 -54.77 -37.77
C GLU A 466 -21.66 -54.79 -37.17
N GLU A 467 -21.27 -56.00 -36.79
CA GLU A 467 -20.14 -56.37 -35.95
C GLU A 467 -18.79 -55.94 -36.54
N GLN A 468 -17.87 -55.43 -35.70
CA GLN A 468 -16.53 -56.01 -35.52
C GLN A 468 -15.61 -55.14 -34.63
N ASN A 469 -14.88 -55.85 -33.77
CA ASN A 469 -13.63 -55.51 -33.09
C ASN A 469 -13.62 -54.55 -31.89
N GLU A 470 -13.52 -55.18 -30.72
CA GLU A 470 -12.58 -54.91 -29.62
C GLU A 470 -11.67 -53.68 -29.78
N LYS A 471 -12.14 -52.52 -29.31
CA LYS A 471 -11.36 -51.63 -28.44
C LYS A 471 -12.30 -51.05 -27.41
N LYS A 472 -12.03 -51.35 -26.15
CA LYS A 472 -12.69 -50.78 -24.97
C LYS A 472 -12.31 -49.29 -24.91
N VAL A 473 -13.06 -48.46 -25.63
CA VAL A 473 -12.99 -47.00 -25.51
C VAL A 473 -13.81 -46.64 -24.29
N GLU A 474 -13.15 -46.22 -23.22
CA GLU A 474 -13.81 -45.58 -22.10
C GLU A 474 -14.41 -44.25 -22.58
N TRP A 475 -15.70 -44.24 -22.88
CA TRP A 475 -16.45 -43.02 -23.19
C TRP A 475 -16.93 -42.43 -21.86
N TRP A 476 -16.07 -41.67 -21.19
CA TRP A 476 -16.43 -40.97 -19.97
C TRP A 476 -17.39 -39.81 -20.32
N ASP A 477 -18.55 -39.77 -19.65
CA ASP A 477 -19.49 -38.67 -19.32
C ASP A 477 -19.22 -37.19 -19.75
N GLU A 478 -18.65 -36.92 -20.93
CA GLU A 478 -18.20 -35.60 -21.38
C GLU A 478 -19.33 -34.58 -21.61
N ALA A 479 -20.58 -35.02 -21.72
CA ALA A 479 -21.75 -34.18 -21.96
C ALA A 479 -22.49 -33.74 -20.67
N LEU A 480 -22.10 -34.25 -19.50
CA LEU A 480 -22.81 -34.01 -18.23
C LEU A 480 -22.24 -32.83 -17.42
N PHE A 481 -21.01 -32.40 -17.70
CA PHE A 481 -20.29 -31.38 -16.94
C PHE A 481 -19.97 -30.14 -17.78
N PRO A 482 -19.94 -28.94 -17.17
CA PRO A 482 -19.51 -27.74 -17.88
C PRO A 482 -18.05 -27.84 -18.29
N GLN A 483 -17.74 -27.32 -19.48
CA GLN A 483 -16.39 -27.27 -20.02
C GLN A 483 -15.92 -25.83 -20.07
N SER A 484 -14.67 -25.58 -19.70
CA SER A 484 -14.03 -24.27 -19.86
C SER A 484 -12.96 -24.31 -20.93
N LYS A 485 -12.91 -23.28 -21.77
CA LYS A 485 -11.80 -22.99 -22.68
C LYS A 485 -11.21 -21.62 -22.31
N PRO A 486 -10.27 -21.57 -21.35
CA PRO A 486 -9.73 -20.32 -20.81
C PRO A 486 -9.07 -19.43 -21.89
N VAL A 487 -8.35 -20.04 -22.84
CA VAL A 487 -7.67 -19.33 -23.94
C VAL A 487 -8.65 -18.55 -24.84
N SER A 488 -9.89 -19.01 -24.95
CA SER A 488 -10.96 -18.35 -25.72
C SER A 488 -12.01 -17.68 -24.83
N ASN A 489 -11.82 -17.67 -23.50
CA ASN A 489 -12.81 -17.22 -22.51
C ASN A 489 -14.21 -17.82 -22.75
N ASN A 490 -14.30 -19.07 -23.22
CA ASN A 490 -15.57 -19.69 -23.59
C ASN A 490 -15.97 -20.73 -22.55
N LEU A 491 -17.11 -20.50 -21.91
CA LEU A 491 -17.75 -21.42 -20.98
C LEU A 491 -18.83 -22.20 -21.72
N ILE A 492 -18.77 -23.52 -21.67
CA ILE A 492 -19.73 -24.40 -22.34
C ILE A 492 -20.61 -25.07 -21.29
N LEU A 493 -21.89 -24.73 -21.27
CA LEU A 493 -22.86 -25.17 -20.27
C LEU A 493 -23.58 -26.44 -20.71
N PRO A 494 -23.76 -27.44 -19.82
CA PRO A 494 -24.53 -28.63 -20.14
C PRO A 494 -26.03 -28.31 -20.25
N VAL A 495 -26.65 -28.81 -21.32
CA VAL A 495 -28.11 -28.70 -21.50
C VAL A 495 -28.80 -29.73 -20.61
N THR A 496 -29.33 -29.27 -19.47
CA THR A 496 -30.03 -30.12 -18.50
C THR A 496 -31.51 -29.77 -18.40
N SER A 497 -32.35 -30.75 -18.05
CA SER A 497 -33.80 -30.58 -17.90
C SER A 497 -34.23 -29.91 -16.59
N THR A 498 -33.35 -29.84 -15.57
CA THR A 498 -33.70 -29.27 -14.25
C THR A 498 -32.57 -28.42 -13.67
N TYR A 499 -32.95 -27.38 -12.91
CA TYR A 499 -32.00 -26.52 -12.20
C TYR A 499 -31.11 -27.28 -11.21
N LYS A 500 -31.67 -28.29 -10.51
CA LYS A 500 -30.91 -29.08 -9.52
C LYS A 500 -29.78 -29.87 -10.17
N ALA A 501 -30.05 -30.49 -11.33
CA ALA A 501 -29.02 -31.20 -12.10
C ALA A 501 -27.95 -30.23 -12.63
N PHE A 502 -28.37 -29.08 -13.16
CA PHE A 502 -27.47 -28.01 -13.60
C PHE A 502 -26.54 -27.54 -12.47
N LYS A 503 -27.10 -27.16 -11.32
CA LYS A 503 -26.35 -26.68 -10.15
C LYS A 503 -25.36 -27.72 -9.65
N SER A 504 -25.79 -28.97 -9.47
CA SER A 504 -24.91 -30.05 -9.00
C SER A 504 -23.75 -30.31 -9.95
N SER A 505 -24.01 -30.28 -11.26
CA SER A 505 -22.97 -30.45 -12.29
C SER A 505 -21.95 -29.31 -12.27
N MET A 506 -22.42 -28.06 -12.17
CA MET A 506 -21.57 -26.87 -12.06
C MET A 506 -20.71 -26.88 -10.79
N GLU A 507 -21.32 -27.13 -9.63
CA GLU A 507 -20.61 -27.18 -8.35
C GLU A 507 -19.55 -28.27 -8.33
N GLN A 508 -19.86 -29.45 -8.87
CA GLN A 508 -18.93 -30.57 -8.93
C GLN A 508 -17.74 -30.25 -9.85
N ALA A 509 -17.99 -29.81 -11.09
CA ALA A 509 -16.92 -29.53 -12.05
C ALA A 509 -16.00 -28.39 -11.60
N ILE A 510 -16.55 -27.30 -11.07
CA ILE A 510 -15.77 -26.15 -10.61
C ILE A 510 -14.98 -26.50 -9.36
N SER A 511 -15.58 -27.20 -8.38
CA SER A 511 -14.85 -27.63 -7.18
C SER A 511 -13.71 -28.59 -7.53
N HIS A 512 -13.93 -29.55 -8.44
CA HIS A 512 -12.88 -30.46 -8.89
C HIS A 512 -11.75 -29.73 -9.64
N HIS A 513 -12.06 -28.71 -10.45
CA HIS A 513 -11.06 -27.93 -11.18
C HIS A 513 -10.21 -27.06 -10.25
N VAL A 514 -10.81 -26.48 -9.20
CA VAL A 514 -10.11 -25.70 -8.17
C VAL A 514 -9.13 -26.56 -7.36
N HIS A 515 -9.41 -27.86 -7.19
CA HIS A 515 -8.56 -28.77 -6.42
C HIS A 515 -7.44 -29.48 -7.20
N LEU A 516 -7.48 -29.51 -8.54
CA LEU A 516 -6.50 -30.23 -9.37
C LEU A 516 -5.47 -29.33 -10.09
N PHE A 517 -5.74 -28.03 -10.24
CA PHE A 517 -4.81 -27.06 -10.85
C PHE A 517 -4.55 -25.85 -9.93
N PRO A 518 -3.88 -26.02 -8.77
CA PRO A 518 -3.39 -24.88 -8.03
C PRO A 518 -2.14 -24.32 -8.74
N LEU A 519 -2.26 -23.08 -9.26
CA LEU A 519 -1.15 -22.16 -9.56
C LEU A 519 0.06 -22.75 -10.32
N ASP A 520 -0.06 -22.87 -11.64
CA ASP A 520 1.12 -22.85 -12.53
C ASP A 520 0.91 -21.75 -13.59
N ALA A 521 1.41 -20.54 -13.30
CA ALA A 521 2.05 -19.58 -14.23
C ALA A 521 2.24 -18.20 -13.57
#